data_AF-A0A7X1MDF9-F1
#
_entry.id   AF-A0A7X1MDF9-F1
#
_cell.length_a   1.000
_cell.length_b   1.000
_cell.length_c   1.000
_cell.angle_alpha   90.00
_cell.angle_beta   90.00
_cell.angle_gamma   90.00
#
_symmetry.space_group_name_H-M   'P 1'
#
loop_
_entity.id
_entity.type
_entity.pdbx_description
1 polymer ?
#
loop_
_entity_poly.entity_id
_entity_poly.type
_entity_poly.pdbx_seq_one_letter_code
_entity_poly.pdbx_strand_id
1 'polypeptide(L)'
;MDDWPRPAPRGKGERGEDPQLVLTGWGYYDPGSKVPGEPRFTVHAAIRTGDRPLVLDAPLAKGRVTLDLYGPHGEGRRASARGLTATVVDSGYMGKPVKMPASGSFRVDPGKELLLDVELPAGAVCPGHSLRSINKCSPENTNDVADCPVLALTLADPAIRAYRAETTGVSSADSLSDRLVAVSLEPNISQV
;
A
#
# COMPACT_ATOMS: atom_id res chain seq x y z
N MET A 1 15.49 31.98 15.16
CA MET A 1 14.64 30.81 14.86
C MET A 1 15.52 29.82 14.14
N ASP A 2 15.58 28.61 14.66
CA ASP A 2 16.46 27.51 14.25
C ASP A 2 16.22 27.11 12.78
N ASP A 3 17.21 27.34 11.93
CA ASP A 3 17.18 27.09 10.48
C ASP A 3 17.69 25.67 10.16
N TRP A 4 17.19 24.68 10.92
CA TRP A 4 17.52 23.28 10.64
C TRP A 4 16.84 22.84 9.34
N PRO A 5 17.54 22.14 8.43
CA PRO A 5 16.93 21.62 7.22
C PRO A 5 15.74 20.75 7.61
N ARG A 6 14.58 21.00 6.98
CA ARG A 6 13.40 20.15 7.18
C ARG A 6 13.81 18.69 7.02
N PRO A 7 13.41 17.81 7.95
CA PRO A 7 13.66 16.37 7.80
C PRO A 7 13.19 15.92 6.42
N ALA A 8 14.02 15.13 5.73
CA ALA A 8 13.63 14.55 4.46
C ALA A 8 12.28 13.82 4.62
N PRO A 9 11.39 13.88 3.60
CA PRO A 9 10.13 13.15 3.67
C PRO A 9 10.42 11.68 3.94
N ARG A 10 9.72 11.11 4.93
CA ARG A 10 9.78 9.67 5.22
C ARG A 10 9.56 8.91 3.92
N GLY A 11 10.49 8.01 3.58
CA GLY A 11 10.38 7.15 2.41
C GLY A 11 11.14 7.59 1.16
N LYS A 12 12.01 8.61 1.18
CA LYS A 12 12.82 9.00 0.01
C LYS A 12 13.65 7.84 -0.59
N GLY A 13 14.14 6.91 0.25
CA GLY A 13 14.80 5.66 -0.20
C GLY A 13 13.88 4.44 -0.32
N GLU A 14 12.59 4.60 0.00
CA GLU A 14 11.56 3.54 -0.01
C GLU A 14 10.68 3.63 -1.27
N ARG A 15 10.79 4.75 -1.99
CA ARG A 15 10.10 5.11 -3.24
C ARG A 15 11.05 5.09 -4.45
N GLY A 16 12.06 4.22 -4.42
CA GLY A 16 12.91 3.97 -5.57
C GLY A 16 12.13 3.33 -6.73
N GLU A 17 12.74 3.28 -7.91
CA GLU A 17 12.10 2.72 -9.10
C GLU A 17 11.88 1.19 -8.96
N ASP A 18 12.81 0.46 -8.31
CA ASP A 18 12.73 -0.99 -8.18
C ASP A 18 13.19 -1.53 -6.80
N PRO A 19 12.44 -2.45 -6.16
CA PRO A 19 11.06 -2.81 -6.47
C PRO A 19 10.10 -1.69 -6.02
N GLN A 20 8.90 -1.66 -6.59
CA GLN A 20 7.87 -0.65 -6.31
C GLN A 20 6.59 -1.29 -5.79
N LEU A 21 5.92 -0.59 -4.88
CA LEU A 21 4.52 -0.85 -4.54
C LEU A 21 3.66 0.25 -5.17
N VAL A 22 2.62 -0.14 -5.89
CA VAL A 22 1.71 0.76 -6.61
C VAL A 22 0.30 0.52 -6.12
N LEU A 23 -0.46 1.58 -5.86
CA LEU A 23 -1.89 1.48 -5.60
C LEU A 23 -2.63 1.36 -6.93
N THR A 24 -3.48 0.35 -7.07
CA THR A 24 -4.29 0.12 -8.28
C THR A 24 -5.76 0.49 -8.06
N GLY A 25 -6.21 0.55 -6.81
CA GLY A 25 -7.53 1.03 -6.44
C GLY A 25 -7.81 0.84 -4.95
N TRP A 26 -8.89 1.41 -4.46
CA TRP A 26 -9.39 1.15 -3.11
C TRP A 26 -10.87 1.51 -3.04
N GLY A 27 -11.60 0.88 -2.14
CA GLY A 27 -13.02 1.18 -2.00
C GLY A 27 -13.71 0.44 -0.89
N TYR A 28 -14.88 0.98 -0.55
CA TYR A 28 -15.86 0.33 0.31
C TYR A 28 -16.77 -0.55 -0.53
N TYR A 29 -16.99 -1.79 -0.07
CA TYR A 29 -17.96 -2.71 -0.62
C TYR A 29 -18.91 -3.19 0.47
N ASP A 30 -20.20 -3.07 0.20
CA ASP A 30 -21.28 -3.60 1.04
C ASP A 30 -22.07 -4.63 0.22
N PRO A 31 -22.00 -5.93 0.56
CA PRO A 31 -22.73 -6.96 -0.16
C PRO A 31 -24.26 -6.82 -0.03
N GLY A 32 -24.75 -6.05 0.94
CA GLY A 32 -26.17 -5.93 1.25
C GLY A 32 -26.77 -7.22 1.80
N SER A 33 -28.08 -7.19 2.09
CA SER A 33 -28.77 -8.30 2.78
C SER A 33 -28.96 -9.58 1.96
N LYS A 34 -28.70 -9.53 0.64
CA LYS A 34 -28.95 -10.63 -0.30
C LYS A 34 -27.71 -11.48 -0.59
N VAL A 35 -26.53 -11.01 -0.21
CA VAL A 35 -25.26 -11.69 -0.47
C VAL A 35 -24.54 -11.89 0.87
N PRO A 36 -24.09 -13.11 1.21
CA PRO A 36 -23.34 -13.33 2.44
C PRO A 36 -22.04 -12.50 2.48
N GLY A 37 -21.76 -11.90 3.63
CA GLY A 37 -20.52 -11.15 3.89
C GLY A 37 -20.76 -9.90 4.72
N GLU A 38 -19.69 -9.36 5.29
CA GLU A 38 -19.71 -8.09 6.00
C GLU A 38 -19.21 -6.95 5.10
N PRO A 39 -19.61 -5.69 5.37
CA PRO A 39 -19.05 -4.55 4.68
C PRO A 39 -17.54 -4.45 4.91
N ARG A 40 -16.80 -4.20 3.85
CA ARG A 40 -15.33 -4.18 3.88
C ARG A 40 -14.77 -3.00 3.12
N PHE A 41 -13.60 -2.55 3.54
CA PHE A 41 -12.80 -1.60 2.80
C PHE A 41 -11.51 -2.27 2.37
N THR A 42 -11.27 -2.35 1.07
CA THR A 42 -10.14 -3.06 0.49
C THR A 42 -9.27 -2.09 -0.28
N VAL A 43 -7.96 -2.22 -0.10
CA VAL A 43 -6.94 -1.53 -0.88
C VAL A 43 -6.33 -2.54 -1.83
N HIS A 44 -6.39 -2.24 -3.12
CA HIS A 44 -5.77 -3.00 -4.19
C HIS A 44 -4.42 -2.38 -4.52
N ALA A 45 -3.39 -3.22 -4.56
CA ALA A 45 -2.03 -2.80 -4.86
C ALA A 45 -1.33 -3.83 -5.76
N ALA A 46 -0.20 -3.43 -6.33
CA ALA A 46 0.69 -4.28 -7.10
C ALA A 46 2.12 -4.10 -6.63
N ILE A 47 2.87 -5.20 -6.52
CA ILE A 47 4.34 -5.15 -6.44
C ILE A 47 4.89 -5.32 -7.85
N ARG A 48 5.76 -4.40 -8.25
CA ARG A 48 6.53 -4.42 -9.49
C ARG A 48 8.01 -4.56 -9.18
N THR A 49 8.72 -5.18 -10.11
CA THR A 49 10.17 -5.36 -10.06
C THR A 49 10.79 -4.88 -11.35
N GLY A 50 12.06 -4.49 -11.28
CA GLY A 50 12.85 -4.14 -12.45
C GLY A 50 13.37 -5.38 -13.16
N ASP A 51 14.64 -5.36 -13.52
CA ASP A 51 15.25 -6.37 -14.41
C ASP A 51 15.47 -7.75 -13.78
N ARG A 52 15.16 -7.90 -12.49
CA ARG A 52 15.41 -9.14 -11.74
C ARG A 52 14.18 -9.57 -10.96
N PRO A 53 14.02 -10.89 -10.75
CA PRO A 53 12.91 -11.41 -10.00
C PRO A 53 13.00 -11.05 -8.51
N LEU A 54 11.86 -10.81 -7.88
CA LEU A 54 11.73 -10.68 -6.43
C LEU A 54 11.03 -11.92 -5.88
N VAL A 55 11.58 -12.50 -4.82
CA VAL A 55 10.98 -13.65 -4.13
C VAL A 55 10.54 -13.19 -2.74
N LEU A 56 9.28 -13.40 -2.41
CA LEU A 56 8.64 -12.95 -1.17
C LEU A 56 8.05 -14.17 -0.45
N ASP A 57 8.27 -14.26 0.86
CA ASP A 57 7.75 -15.37 1.65
C ASP A 57 6.22 -15.33 1.74
N ALA A 58 5.61 -16.51 1.78
CA ALA A 58 4.18 -16.68 2.00
C ALA A 58 3.90 -17.07 3.46
N PRO A 59 2.89 -16.48 4.15
CA PRO A 59 1.97 -15.45 3.64
C PRO A 59 2.64 -14.08 3.56
N LEU A 60 2.27 -13.31 2.53
CA LEU A 60 2.99 -12.11 2.15
C LEU A 60 2.94 -11.04 3.23
N ALA A 61 4.13 -10.57 3.64
CA ALA A 61 4.32 -9.52 4.63
C ALA A 61 3.49 -9.75 5.90
N LYS A 62 3.45 -11.00 6.39
CA LYS A 62 2.70 -11.41 7.57
C LYS A 62 2.96 -10.47 8.76
N GLY A 63 1.95 -9.71 9.16
CA GLY A 63 2.06 -8.78 10.29
C GLY A 63 2.96 -7.57 10.03
N ARG A 64 3.27 -7.27 8.77
CA ARG A 64 4.24 -6.22 8.36
C ARG A 64 3.63 -5.20 7.39
N VAL A 65 2.32 -5.23 7.20
CA VAL A 65 1.60 -4.22 6.42
C VAL A 65 1.04 -3.15 7.35
N THR A 66 1.19 -1.89 6.93
CA THR A 66 0.60 -0.72 7.56
C THR A 66 -0.24 0.03 6.54
N LEU A 67 -1.45 0.40 6.93
CA LEU A 67 -2.38 1.18 6.14
C LEU A 67 -2.80 2.40 6.95
N ASP A 68 -2.56 3.59 6.40
CA ASP A 68 -3.00 4.85 6.97
C ASP A 68 -3.87 5.60 5.96
N LEU A 69 -4.97 6.16 6.43
CA LEU A 69 -5.85 7.01 5.63
C LEU A 69 -6.03 8.36 6.32
N TYR A 70 -5.70 9.42 5.59
CA TYR A 70 -5.73 10.80 6.06
C TYR A 70 -6.83 11.56 5.34
N GLY A 71 -7.57 12.40 6.08
CA GLY A 71 -8.56 13.28 5.50
C GLY A 71 -7.93 14.40 4.66
N PRO A 72 -8.75 15.08 3.83
CA PRO A 72 -8.36 16.24 3.06
C PRO A 72 -7.94 17.41 3.97
N HIS A 73 -7.29 18.42 3.40
CA HIS A 73 -6.96 19.68 4.09
C HIS A 73 -6.25 19.54 5.45
N GLY A 74 -5.56 18.43 5.69
CA GLY A 74 -4.91 18.17 6.98
C GLY A 74 -5.87 17.86 8.13
N GLU A 75 -7.10 17.41 7.86
CA GLU A 75 -8.09 16.92 8.84
C GLU A 75 -7.55 15.82 9.78
N GLY A 76 -6.36 15.27 9.47
CA GLY A 76 -5.70 14.27 10.26
C GLY A 76 -6.09 12.87 9.81
N ARG A 77 -5.99 11.90 10.72
CA ARG A 77 -6.12 10.49 10.39
C ARG A 77 -7.58 10.05 10.53
N ARG A 78 -8.11 9.43 9.48
CA ARG A 78 -9.47 8.84 9.44
C ARG A 78 -9.46 7.34 9.73
N ALA A 79 -8.37 6.64 9.38
CA ALA A 79 -8.17 5.24 9.73
C ALA A 79 -6.68 4.88 9.81
N SER A 80 -6.35 3.88 10.64
CA SER A 80 -4.99 3.35 10.78
C SER A 80 -5.01 1.90 11.21
N ALA A 81 -4.30 1.06 10.46
CA ALA A 81 -4.05 -0.32 10.84
C ALA A 81 -2.57 -0.66 10.66
N ARG A 82 -2.04 -1.43 11.60
CA ARG A 82 -0.68 -1.97 11.58
C ARG A 82 -0.75 -3.45 11.88
N GLY A 83 0.30 -4.18 11.50
CA GLY A 83 0.31 -5.62 11.70
C GLY A 83 -0.64 -6.36 10.75
N LEU A 84 -1.01 -5.73 9.63
CA LEU A 84 -1.83 -6.38 8.61
C LEU A 84 -0.98 -7.38 7.81
N THR A 85 -1.66 -8.26 7.08
CA THR A 85 -1.08 -9.21 6.13
C THR A 85 -1.71 -8.95 4.76
N ALA A 86 -0.93 -8.96 3.69
CA ALA A 86 -1.45 -8.80 2.34
C ALA A 86 -1.92 -10.15 1.79
N THR A 87 -3.06 -10.14 1.10
CA THR A 87 -3.58 -11.30 0.37
C THR A 87 -3.18 -11.18 -1.09
N VAL A 88 -2.47 -12.18 -1.62
CA VAL A 88 -2.19 -12.24 -3.06
C VAL A 88 -3.46 -12.63 -3.81
N VAL A 89 -3.78 -11.92 -4.89
CA VAL A 89 -4.97 -12.12 -5.71
C VAL A 89 -4.61 -12.40 -7.17
N ASP A 90 -5.49 -13.10 -7.89
CA ASP A 90 -5.27 -13.54 -9.28
C ASP A 90 -5.53 -12.44 -10.34
N SER A 91 -6.20 -11.38 -9.93
CA SER A 91 -6.64 -10.27 -10.76
C SER A 91 -6.84 -9.04 -9.87
N GLY A 92 -7.10 -7.87 -10.48
CA GLY A 92 -7.24 -6.60 -9.74
C GLY A 92 -8.53 -6.53 -8.92
N TYR A 93 -9.40 -5.56 -9.22
CA TYR A 93 -10.65 -5.37 -8.48
C TYR A 93 -11.50 -6.65 -8.43
N MET A 94 -11.87 -7.07 -7.22
CA MET A 94 -12.59 -8.32 -6.94
C MET A 94 -11.86 -9.61 -7.34
N GLY A 95 -10.52 -9.58 -7.38
CA GLY A 95 -9.71 -10.77 -7.57
C GLY A 95 -9.92 -11.82 -6.48
N LYS A 96 -9.63 -13.07 -6.79
CA LYS A 96 -9.75 -14.17 -5.84
C LYS A 96 -8.42 -14.41 -5.14
N PRO A 97 -8.42 -14.72 -3.84
CA PRO A 97 -7.21 -15.11 -3.13
C PRO A 97 -6.51 -16.28 -3.84
N VAL A 98 -5.24 -16.08 -4.15
CA VAL A 98 -4.38 -17.12 -4.71
C VAL A 98 -3.94 -18.05 -3.59
N LYS A 99 -3.98 -19.36 -3.86
CA LYS A 99 -3.47 -20.36 -2.91
C LYS A 99 -1.96 -20.16 -2.72
N MET A 100 -1.51 -20.29 -1.48
CA MET A 100 -0.08 -20.27 -1.18
C MET A 100 0.68 -21.30 -2.03
N PRO A 101 1.75 -20.90 -2.73
CA PRO A 101 2.58 -21.82 -3.51
C PRO A 101 3.20 -22.91 -2.64
N ALA A 102 3.38 -24.10 -3.21
CA ALA A 102 4.05 -25.21 -2.53
C ALA A 102 5.53 -24.90 -2.19
N SER A 103 6.15 -23.97 -2.92
CA SER A 103 7.49 -23.44 -2.64
C SER A 103 7.56 -22.62 -1.35
N GLY A 104 6.42 -22.22 -0.75
CA GLY A 104 6.36 -21.34 0.41
C GLY A 104 6.65 -19.87 0.10
N SER A 105 6.82 -19.51 -1.17
CA SER A 105 7.15 -18.14 -1.60
C SER A 105 6.44 -17.76 -2.90
N PHE A 106 6.11 -16.48 -3.01
CA PHE A 106 5.64 -15.85 -4.25
C PHE A 106 6.85 -15.30 -5.00
N ARG A 107 6.88 -15.53 -6.31
CA ARG A 107 7.92 -14.99 -7.20
C ARG A 107 7.29 -13.98 -8.15
N VAL A 108 7.89 -12.80 -8.20
CA VAL A 108 7.54 -11.72 -9.14
C VAL A 108 8.63 -11.67 -10.18
N ASP A 109 8.36 -12.12 -11.40
CA ASP A 109 9.32 -12.04 -12.50
C ASP A 109 9.37 -10.63 -13.11
N PRO A 110 10.48 -10.25 -13.77
CA PRO A 110 10.60 -8.97 -14.47
C PRO A 110 9.43 -8.73 -15.44
N GLY A 111 8.87 -7.52 -15.41
CA GLY A 111 7.72 -7.14 -16.21
C GLY A 111 6.39 -7.83 -15.82
N LYS A 112 6.35 -8.55 -14.70
CA LYS A 112 5.13 -9.08 -14.09
C LYS A 112 4.77 -8.31 -12.83
N GLU A 113 3.50 -8.41 -12.45
CA GLU A 113 2.96 -7.79 -11.26
C GLU A 113 2.47 -8.86 -10.29
N LEU A 114 2.72 -8.66 -9.00
CA LEU A 114 2.07 -9.42 -7.95
C LEU A 114 0.94 -8.56 -7.37
N LEU A 115 -0.31 -8.96 -7.65
CA LEU A 115 -1.50 -8.23 -7.23
C LEU A 115 -1.90 -8.59 -5.81
N LEU A 116 -2.21 -7.57 -5.01
CA LEU A 116 -2.41 -7.65 -3.58
C LEU A 116 -3.71 -6.97 -3.17
N ASP A 117 -4.42 -7.60 -2.24
CA ASP A 117 -5.50 -7.01 -1.48
C ASP A 117 -5.08 -6.83 -0.02
N VAL A 118 -5.37 -5.66 0.54
CA VAL A 118 -5.22 -5.36 1.96
C VAL A 118 -6.55 -4.87 2.49
N GLU A 119 -7.16 -5.66 3.36
CA GLU A 119 -8.42 -5.30 4.02
C GLU A 119 -8.14 -4.43 5.25
N LEU A 120 -8.87 -3.31 5.35
CA LEU A 120 -8.86 -2.45 6.53
C LEU A 120 -9.90 -2.98 7.54
N PRO A 121 -9.49 -3.40 8.74
CA PRO A 121 -10.43 -3.84 9.76
C PRO A 121 -11.35 -2.71 10.21
N ALA A 122 -12.62 -2.99 10.50
CA ALA A 122 -13.57 -1.98 10.97
C ALA A 122 -13.07 -1.22 12.22
N GLY A 123 -12.40 -1.91 13.14
CA GLY A 123 -11.81 -1.32 14.36
C GLY A 123 -10.62 -0.39 14.12
N ALA A 124 -10.11 -0.31 12.89
CA ALA A 124 -9.04 0.61 12.52
C ALA A 124 -9.55 2.02 12.15
N VAL A 125 -10.87 2.20 12.06
CA VAL A 125 -11.50 3.48 11.73
C VAL A 125 -11.55 4.37 12.98
N CYS A 126 -11.13 5.62 12.84
CA CYS A 126 -11.14 6.57 13.95
C CYS A 126 -12.58 6.99 14.32
N PRO A 127 -12.85 7.34 15.59
CA PRO A 127 -14.16 7.80 16.04
C PRO A 127 -14.70 8.96 15.18
N GLY A 128 -16.00 8.93 14.87
CA GLY A 128 -16.63 9.92 13.99
C GLY A 128 -16.57 9.57 12.49
N HIS A 129 -15.87 8.50 12.12
CA HIS A 129 -15.84 7.98 10.75
C HIS A 129 -16.46 6.59 10.66
N SER A 130 -16.77 6.17 9.42
CA SER A 130 -17.25 4.83 9.09
C SER A 130 -16.47 4.30 7.89
N LEU A 131 -16.42 2.97 7.70
CA LEU A 131 -15.79 2.36 6.52
C LEU A 131 -16.32 2.93 5.19
N ARG A 132 -17.59 3.35 5.16
CA ARG A 132 -18.23 3.97 3.99
C ARG A 132 -17.80 5.41 3.74
N SER A 133 -17.38 6.14 4.77
CA SER A 133 -17.09 7.58 4.69
C SER A 133 -15.61 7.92 4.63
N ILE A 134 -14.72 7.00 5.02
CA ILE A 134 -13.29 7.30 5.13
C ILE A 134 -12.67 7.75 3.81
N ASN A 135 -13.09 7.20 2.66
CA ASN A 135 -12.56 7.55 1.33
C ASN A 135 -13.32 8.67 0.61
N LYS A 136 -14.32 9.31 1.24
CA LYS A 136 -15.08 10.40 0.60
C LYS A 136 -14.27 11.70 0.55
N CYS A 137 -14.27 12.33 -0.61
CA CYS A 137 -13.82 13.71 -0.79
C CYS A 137 -14.86 14.69 -0.20
N SER A 138 -14.41 15.89 0.19
CA SER A 138 -15.25 16.95 0.73
C SER A 138 -14.82 18.30 0.18
N PRO A 139 -15.69 19.03 -0.55
CA PRO A 139 -17.11 18.73 -0.82
C PRO A 139 -17.33 17.51 -1.74
N GLU A 140 -18.53 16.92 -1.67
CA GLU A 140 -18.90 15.81 -2.56
C GLU A 140 -18.87 16.27 -4.04
N ASN A 141 -18.38 15.40 -4.94
CA ASN A 141 -18.20 15.65 -6.38
C ASN A 141 -17.17 16.73 -6.76
N THR A 142 -16.26 17.05 -5.85
CA THR A 142 -15.06 17.84 -6.19
C THR A 142 -14.15 17.10 -7.18
N ASN A 143 -13.47 17.88 -8.02
CA ASN A 143 -12.34 17.42 -8.84
C ASN A 143 -10.99 17.90 -8.27
N ASP A 144 -11.00 18.63 -7.15
CA ASP A 144 -9.77 19.04 -6.48
C ASP A 144 -9.22 17.85 -5.67
N VAL A 145 -7.97 17.54 -5.96
CA VAL A 145 -7.23 16.46 -5.30
C VAL A 145 -7.04 16.72 -3.80
N ALA A 146 -6.94 18.00 -3.39
CA ALA A 146 -6.77 18.39 -2.00
C ALA A 146 -8.02 18.14 -1.14
N ASP A 147 -9.19 18.07 -1.77
CA ASP A 147 -10.46 17.74 -1.15
C ASP A 147 -10.64 16.23 -0.93
N CYS A 148 -9.74 15.40 -1.48
CA CYS A 148 -9.80 13.95 -1.38
C CYS A 148 -8.85 13.37 -0.31
N PRO A 149 -9.23 12.26 0.33
CA PRO A 149 -8.36 11.60 1.31
C PRO A 149 -7.07 11.06 0.70
N VAL A 150 -5.98 11.12 1.48
CA VAL A 150 -4.70 10.50 1.13
C VAL A 150 -4.63 9.12 1.77
N LEU A 151 -4.38 8.10 0.96
CA LEU A 151 -4.09 6.75 1.42
C LEU A 151 -2.58 6.50 1.33
N ALA A 152 -1.99 5.95 2.39
CA ALA A 152 -0.62 5.48 2.40
C ALA A 152 -0.59 4.00 2.79
N LEU A 153 -0.08 3.16 1.89
CA LEU A 153 0.17 1.75 2.12
C LEU A 153 1.67 1.51 2.26
N THR A 154 2.08 0.86 3.34
CA THR A 154 3.45 0.39 3.54
C THR A 154 3.45 -1.11 3.66
N LEU A 155 4.35 -1.77 2.91
CA LEU A 155 4.69 -3.17 3.06
C LEU A 155 6.16 -3.28 3.45
N ALA A 156 6.47 -4.03 4.50
CA ALA A 156 7.85 -4.30 4.91
C ALA A 156 8.19 -5.79 4.75
N ASP A 157 9.29 -6.07 4.03
CA ASP A 157 9.78 -7.44 3.82
C ASP A 157 11.32 -7.43 3.65
N PRO A 158 12.09 -8.21 4.44
CA PRO A 158 13.53 -8.31 4.30
C PRO A 158 14.03 -8.65 2.88
N ALA A 159 13.23 -9.37 2.08
CA ALA A 159 13.58 -9.67 0.70
C ALA A 159 13.66 -8.41 -0.18
N ILE A 160 12.93 -7.34 0.15
CA ILE A 160 13.04 -6.03 -0.54
C ILE A 160 14.42 -5.43 -0.31
N ARG A 161 14.94 -5.51 0.92
CA ARG A 161 16.28 -5.03 1.25
C ARG A 161 17.35 -5.83 0.52
N ALA A 162 17.22 -7.17 0.52
CA ALA A 162 18.12 -8.06 -0.20
C ALA A 162 18.13 -7.74 -1.70
N TYR A 163 16.96 -7.57 -2.31
CA TYR A 163 16.82 -7.16 -3.71
C TYR A 163 17.56 -5.87 -4.01
N ARG A 164 17.35 -4.82 -3.20
CA ARG A 164 17.99 -3.51 -3.37
C ARG A 164 19.50 -3.57 -3.20
N ALA A 165 20.01 -4.35 -2.24
CA ALA A 165 21.44 -4.51 -2.00
C ALA A 165 22.12 -5.11 -3.24
N GLU A 166 21.51 -6.15 -3.79
CA GLU A 166 22.02 -6.80 -4.99
C GLU A 166 21.91 -5.90 -6.23
N THR A 167 20.90 -5.04 -6.34
CA THR A 167 20.72 -4.15 -7.51
C THR A 167 21.71 -3.00 -7.49
N THR A 168 21.98 -2.44 -6.33
CA THR A 168 22.88 -1.28 -6.16
C THR A 168 24.35 -1.66 -5.98
N GLY A 169 24.65 -2.95 -5.82
CA GLY A 169 26.03 -3.44 -5.57
C GLY A 169 26.60 -3.00 -4.22
N VAL A 170 25.77 -2.48 -3.30
CA VAL A 170 26.19 -1.99 -1.99
C VAL A 170 26.42 -3.16 -1.05
N SER A 171 27.64 -3.28 -0.51
CA SER A 171 28.07 -4.40 0.33
C SER A 171 27.41 -4.43 1.73
N SER A 172 26.86 -3.30 2.19
CA SER A 172 26.15 -3.20 3.47
C SER A 172 24.65 -2.98 3.25
N ALA A 173 23.92 -4.09 3.21
CA ALA A 173 22.48 -4.12 3.06
C ALA A 173 21.73 -3.38 4.20
N ASP A 174 22.35 -3.19 5.36
CA ASP A 174 21.73 -2.57 6.54
C ASP A 174 21.38 -1.10 6.36
N SER A 175 21.99 -0.42 5.38
CA SER A 175 21.66 0.96 5.01
C SER A 175 20.42 1.08 4.13
N LEU A 176 19.92 -0.05 3.59
CA LEU A 176 18.81 -0.08 2.65
C LEU A 176 17.50 -0.41 3.35
N SER A 177 16.43 0.26 2.93
CA SER A 177 15.10 -0.01 3.49
C SER A 177 14.55 -1.34 2.96
N ASP A 178 13.88 -2.07 3.85
CA ASP A 178 13.06 -3.24 3.54
C ASP A 178 11.59 -2.88 3.26
N ARG A 179 11.29 -1.58 3.12
CA ARG A 179 9.92 -1.09 2.95
C ARG A 179 9.66 -0.65 1.52
N LEU A 180 8.46 -0.98 1.06
CA LEU A 180 7.79 -0.37 -0.08
C LEU A 180 6.67 0.51 0.43
N VAL A 181 6.54 1.70 -0.15
CA VAL A 181 5.51 2.68 0.23
C VAL A 181 4.80 3.18 -1.02
N ALA A 182 3.47 3.10 -1.01
CA ALA A 182 2.61 3.63 -2.05
C ALA A 182 1.65 4.67 -1.46
N VAL A 183 1.45 5.79 -2.16
CA VAL A 183 0.59 6.90 -1.71
C VAL A 183 -0.36 7.29 -2.84
N SER A 184 -1.65 7.49 -2.54
CA SER A 184 -2.68 7.72 -3.59
C SER A 184 -2.54 9.06 -4.32
N LEU A 185 -1.95 10.05 -3.67
CA LEU A 185 -1.76 11.40 -4.21
C LEU A 185 -0.27 11.69 -4.31
N GLU A 186 0.27 11.54 -5.52
CA GLU A 186 1.63 11.95 -5.84
C GLU A 186 1.60 13.39 -6.38
N PRO A 187 2.13 14.39 -5.64
CA PRO A 187 2.09 15.79 -6.06
C PRO A 187 2.89 16.11 -7.34
N ASN A 188 3.56 15.13 -7.98
CA ASN A 188 4.46 15.34 -9.12
C ASN A 188 3.99 14.70 -10.45
N ILE A 189 2.77 14.15 -10.56
CA ILE A 189 2.28 13.61 -11.84
C ILE A 189 1.39 14.61 -12.60
N SER A 190 0.93 15.68 -11.95
CA SER A 190 0.15 16.73 -12.62
C SER A 190 1.03 17.89 -13.09
N GLN A 191 1.94 17.62 -14.02
CA GLN A 191 2.36 18.64 -14.99
C GLN A 191 1.97 18.15 -16.37
N VAL A 192 0.81 18.63 -16.84
CA VAL A 192 0.44 18.67 -18.24
C VAL A 192 0.27 20.14 -18.60
#